data_AF-A0A1A8YLF3-F1
#
_entry.id   AF-A0A1A8YLF3-F1
#
_cell.length_a   1.000
_cell.length_b   1.000
_cell.length_c   1.000
_cell.angle_alpha   90.00
_cell.angle_beta   90.00
_cell.angle_gamma   90.00
#
_symmetry.space_group_name_H-M   'P 1'
#
loop_
_entity.id
_entity.type
_entity.pdbx_description
1 polymer ?
#
loop_
_entity_poly.entity_id
_entity_poly.type
_entity_poly.pdbx_seq_one_letter_code
_entity_poly.pdbx_strand_id
1 'polypeptide(L)'
;MESMFFDESHINELKDMQKGIIFEEEVYHLRDLNSCSTNYESFPSLNTDTVCSPTSFTEDHFSFLNEYENENENEDKNETKNETKNETKNEKYKKIVENYKNEEKLPEHVINKELLIVEDWENKKNKYIENAMIKKEEGREYKNVEENMNKQLGRENIGRGSDLRKIMGDIIFLCFHKNGCEYIIKKLKENDTEEKRIILNSLLMEARSLCPDIYGSYVAQSVYDLKDEKYKECFTDQFLKYTSFLTLHTYGCRLIQKSLESLSVEYKCKIFHELENDLITYICHQNGNHVIQKCVEVLPSKNIDIIISIIEEYLPFLSSHAYGCRIVQRIYEIGNTQQINRLNKKIVKKIHLIKNRYGNYVIQKCFEYSDDTVRFLITDEIVNDIYKLSSHKYACNIIEKILLKKEYKYKKKIIKKIVSDISEGNENIINICKDCYGNFMMQKLLTTCRRKERNFIIKTIFDNLDKLKDETYGKYILRAINNLEM
;
A
#
# COMPACT_ATOMS: atom_id res chain seq x y z
N MET A 1 -29.26 55.38 -2.27
CA MET A 1 -29.10 55.92 -0.91
C MET A 1 -29.08 54.71 0.03
N GLU A 2 -27.98 54.24 0.60
CA GLU A 2 -26.59 54.69 0.70
C GLU A 2 -25.64 53.47 0.70
N SER A 3 -24.50 53.65 0.03
CA SER A 3 -23.16 53.09 0.28
C SER A 3 -22.96 51.79 1.07
N MET A 4 -22.34 50.80 0.41
CA MET A 4 -21.21 50.06 1.00
C MET A 4 -20.28 49.60 -0.14
N PHE A 5 -19.72 50.59 -0.84
CA PHE A 5 -18.50 50.38 -1.62
C PHE A 5 -17.35 50.29 -0.63
N PHE A 6 -16.56 49.22 -0.73
CA PHE A 6 -15.32 49.10 0.04
C PHE A 6 -14.41 50.28 -0.32
N ASP A 7 -14.00 50.99 0.72
CA ASP A 7 -13.12 52.15 0.66
C ASP A 7 -11.74 51.76 0.11
N GLU A 8 -11.33 52.41 -0.99
CA GLU A 8 -10.01 52.23 -1.61
C GLU A 8 -8.87 52.66 -0.67
N SER A 9 -9.17 53.40 0.40
CA SER A 9 -8.21 53.74 1.46
C SER A 9 -7.56 52.50 2.08
N HIS A 10 -8.34 51.47 2.38
CA HIS A 10 -7.84 50.24 2.99
C HIS A 10 -6.94 49.47 2.02
N ILE A 11 -7.23 49.50 0.71
CA ILE A 11 -6.40 48.83 -0.31
C ILE A 11 -5.03 49.50 -0.45
N ASN A 12 -4.96 50.82 -0.27
CA ASN A 12 -3.70 51.55 -0.30
C ASN A 12 -2.92 51.40 1.02
N GLU A 13 -3.59 51.34 2.18
CA GLU A 13 -2.96 50.99 3.46
C GLU A 13 -2.31 49.59 3.42
N LEU A 14 -2.94 48.62 2.75
CA LEU A 14 -2.36 47.28 2.50
C LEU A 14 -1.07 47.34 1.68
N LYS A 15 -1.00 48.23 0.68
CA LYS A 15 0.19 48.43 -0.17
C LYS A 15 1.29 49.25 0.51
N ASP A 16 0.94 50.12 1.45
CA ASP A 16 1.92 50.89 2.21
C ASP A 16 2.50 50.08 3.39
N MET A 17 1.72 49.18 4.00
CA MET A 17 2.25 48.14 4.90
C MET A 17 3.22 47.18 4.19
N GLN A 18 3.09 47.01 2.87
CA GLN A 18 4.00 46.25 2.01
C GLN A 18 5.44 46.81 1.98
N LYS A 19 5.63 48.11 2.28
CA LYS A 19 6.95 48.77 2.29
C LYS A 19 7.69 48.64 3.62
N GLY A 20 6.98 48.32 4.72
CA GLY A 20 7.56 48.23 6.06
C GLY A 20 8.17 46.88 6.42
N ILE A 21 8.04 45.87 5.55
CA ILE A 21 8.41 44.49 5.85
C ILE A 21 9.53 44.05 4.91
N ILE A 22 10.78 44.37 5.29
CA ILE A 22 11.99 43.90 4.61
C ILE A 22 12.25 42.45 5.06
N PHE A 23 12.06 41.48 4.16
CA PHE A 23 12.35 40.07 4.41
C PHE A 23 13.48 39.59 3.49
N GLU A 24 14.72 39.68 3.94
CA GLU A 24 15.89 39.26 3.15
C GLU A 24 16.56 37.94 3.55
N GLU A 25 16.08 37.15 4.53
CA GLU A 25 16.89 36.02 5.04
C GLU A 25 16.27 34.61 5.11
N GLU A 26 15.11 34.31 4.52
CA GLU A 26 14.50 32.96 4.67
C GLU A 26 14.19 32.20 3.36
N VAL A 27 15.04 32.33 2.34
CA VAL A 27 14.92 31.55 1.09
C VAL A 27 15.53 30.14 1.20
N TYR A 28 16.30 29.85 2.26
CA TYR A 28 17.02 28.57 2.39
C TYR A 28 16.20 27.38 2.90
N HIS A 29 15.00 27.57 3.48
CA HIS A 29 14.21 26.46 4.04
C HIS A 29 13.08 25.93 3.15
N LEU A 30 12.87 26.50 1.95
CA LEU A 30 11.79 26.09 1.03
C LEU A 30 12.25 25.13 -0.08
N ARG A 31 13.56 24.86 -0.21
CA ARG A 31 14.09 23.93 -1.23
C ARG A 31 14.02 22.45 -0.84
N ASP A 32 13.90 22.12 0.44
CA ASP A 32 13.90 20.72 0.91
C ASP A 32 12.51 20.04 0.93
N LEU A 33 11.47 20.67 0.38
CA LEU A 33 10.12 20.10 0.30
C LEU A 33 9.65 19.75 -1.11
N ASN A 34 10.50 19.93 -2.13
CA ASN A 34 10.16 19.69 -3.54
C ASN A 34 10.78 18.42 -4.16
N SER A 35 11.35 17.50 -3.39
CA SER A 35 12.03 16.29 -3.92
C SER A 35 11.18 15.00 -3.85
N CYS A 36 9.91 15.06 -4.22
CA CYS A 36 9.09 13.85 -4.43
C CYS A 36 8.33 13.91 -5.76
N SER A 37 9.06 14.08 -6.87
CA SER A 37 8.53 13.88 -8.23
C SER A 37 9.67 13.82 -9.25
N THR A 38 10.03 12.62 -9.71
CA THR A 38 10.59 12.29 -11.05
C THR A 38 10.71 10.76 -11.15
N ASN A 39 9.93 10.12 -12.02
CA ASN A 39 10.23 9.77 -13.42
C ASN A 39 10.98 8.44 -13.56
N TYR A 40 10.23 7.45 -14.05
CA TYR A 40 10.73 6.25 -14.72
C TYR A 40 11.23 6.66 -16.11
N GLU A 41 12.50 6.41 -16.40
CA GLU A 41 13.04 6.41 -17.76
C GLU A 41 13.52 5.01 -18.13
N SER A 42 13.35 4.68 -19.40
CA SER A 42 13.42 3.36 -20.01
C SER A 42 14.62 3.24 -20.98
N PHE A 43 15.34 2.11 -20.87
CA PHE A 43 16.22 1.39 -21.82
C PHE A 43 17.37 2.13 -22.54
N PRO A 44 18.47 1.41 -22.86
CA PRO A 44 18.62 0.95 -24.26
C PRO A 44 19.11 -0.50 -24.45
N SER A 45 18.66 -1.03 -25.58
CA SER A 45 19.03 -2.26 -26.29
C SER A 45 20.48 -2.33 -26.76
N LEU A 46 21.05 -3.55 -26.84
CA LEU A 46 22.14 -3.86 -27.76
C LEU A 46 21.83 -5.11 -28.62
N ASN A 47 21.89 -4.90 -29.93
CA ASN A 47 22.06 -5.83 -31.06
C ASN A 47 23.52 -6.39 -31.06
N THR A 48 23.98 -7.45 -31.73
CA THR A 48 23.49 -8.44 -32.72
C THR A 48 24.56 -9.54 -32.88
N ASP A 49 24.13 -10.72 -33.33
CA ASP A 49 24.81 -11.73 -34.17
C ASP A 49 26.08 -12.48 -33.70
N THR A 50 25.93 -13.81 -33.56
CA THR A 50 26.80 -14.79 -34.24
C THR A 50 26.18 -16.20 -34.21
N VAL A 51 26.27 -16.88 -35.36
CA VAL A 51 25.73 -18.22 -35.65
C VAL A 51 26.82 -19.28 -35.40
N CYS A 52 26.54 -20.33 -34.61
CA CYS A 52 27.09 -21.68 -34.84
C CYS A 52 26.40 -22.78 -34.01
N SER A 53 26.54 -24.01 -34.51
CA SER A 53 25.87 -25.31 -34.28
C SER A 53 26.00 -25.95 -32.87
N PRO A 54 25.25 -27.03 -32.56
CA PRO A 54 24.98 -27.46 -31.19
C PRO A 54 26.15 -28.24 -30.60
N THR A 55 26.61 -27.84 -29.42
CA THR A 55 27.60 -28.57 -28.62
C THR A 55 26.96 -28.96 -27.29
N SER A 56 27.12 -30.25 -26.97
CA SER A 56 26.68 -30.90 -25.74
C SER A 56 27.35 -30.28 -24.51
N PHE A 57 26.58 -30.10 -23.43
CA PHE A 57 27.08 -29.63 -22.13
C PHE A 57 28.25 -30.50 -21.64
N THR A 58 29.41 -29.87 -21.44
CA THR A 58 30.58 -30.46 -20.76
C THR A 58 30.96 -29.61 -19.54
N GLU A 59 31.76 -30.17 -18.64
CA GLU A 59 32.12 -29.61 -17.31
C GLU A 59 32.67 -28.16 -17.36
N ASP A 60 33.13 -27.68 -18.52
CA ASP A 60 33.66 -26.33 -18.72
C ASP A 60 32.63 -25.19 -18.52
N HIS A 61 31.32 -25.48 -18.56
CA HIS A 61 30.25 -24.51 -18.32
C HIS A 61 30.09 -24.08 -16.84
N PHE A 62 30.77 -24.76 -15.93
CA PHE A 62 30.73 -24.51 -14.48
C PHE A 62 32.01 -23.89 -13.93
N SER A 63 32.94 -23.47 -14.80
CA SER A 63 34.23 -22.88 -14.41
C SER A 63 34.11 -21.64 -13.51
N PHE A 64 33.01 -20.88 -13.61
CA PHE A 64 32.73 -19.72 -12.76
C PHE A 64 32.45 -20.07 -11.28
N LEU A 65 32.20 -21.35 -10.95
CA LEU A 65 32.01 -21.81 -9.57
C LEU A 65 33.34 -21.94 -8.82
N ASN A 66 34.48 -22.08 -9.51
CA ASN A 66 35.80 -22.32 -8.89
C ASN A 66 36.58 -21.04 -8.56
N GLU A 67 36.09 -19.85 -8.92
CA GLU A 67 36.84 -18.60 -8.73
C GLU A 67 36.65 -17.93 -7.35
N TYR A 68 35.89 -18.53 -6.41
CA TYR A 68 35.52 -17.85 -5.15
C TYR A 68 35.81 -18.60 -3.85
N GLU A 69 36.71 -19.57 -3.84
CA GLU A 69 37.15 -20.20 -2.58
C GLU A 69 38.08 -19.31 -1.71
N ASN A 70 38.37 -18.05 -2.07
CA ASN A 70 39.36 -17.23 -1.35
C ASN A 70 38.88 -15.90 -0.76
N GLU A 71 37.58 -15.57 -0.70
CA GLU A 71 37.14 -14.27 -0.13
C GLU A 71 36.10 -14.30 1.01
N ASN A 72 35.61 -15.46 1.46
CA ASN A 72 34.57 -15.52 2.50
C ASN A 72 35.06 -16.10 3.84
N GLU A 73 35.76 -15.29 4.63
CA GLU A 73 35.93 -15.53 6.08
C GLU A 73 35.42 -14.38 6.98
N ASN A 74 34.71 -13.36 6.46
CA ASN A 74 34.40 -12.17 7.28
C ASN A 74 32.98 -11.56 7.23
N GLU A 75 31.94 -12.26 6.75
CA GLU A 75 30.56 -11.68 6.73
C GLU A 75 29.54 -12.28 7.71
N ASP A 76 29.95 -13.12 8.66
CA ASP A 76 29.04 -13.82 9.60
C ASP A 76 28.61 -13.02 10.85
N LYS A 77 28.46 -11.69 10.78
CA LYS A 77 28.12 -10.86 11.98
C LYS A 77 26.97 -9.87 11.86
N ASN A 78 26.19 -9.87 10.78
CA ASN A 78 25.11 -8.87 10.59
C ASN A 78 23.65 -9.38 10.67
N GLU A 79 23.39 -10.68 10.82
CA GLU A 79 22.00 -11.19 10.85
C GLU A 79 21.29 -10.97 12.20
N THR A 80 22.00 -10.97 13.33
CA THR A 80 21.41 -10.77 14.67
C THR A 80 20.85 -9.36 14.95
N LYS A 81 21.11 -8.36 14.09
CA LYS A 81 20.59 -6.98 14.25
C LYS A 81 19.22 -6.73 13.61
N ASN A 82 18.75 -7.61 12.72
CA ASN A 82 17.46 -7.45 12.05
C ASN A 82 16.31 -8.13 12.81
N GLU A 83 16.58 -9.21 13.55
CA GLU A 83 15.56 -9.89 14.37
C GLU A 83 15.19 -9.09 15.61
N THR A 84 16.17 -8.52 16.32
CA THR A 84 15.96 -7.65 17.49
C THR A 84 15.20 -6.35 17.15
N LYS A 85 15.29 -5.85 15.90
CA LYS A 85 14.51 -4.70 15.40
C LYS A 85 13.04 -5.04 15.11
N ASN A 86 12.72 -6.30 14.81
CA ASN A 86 11.36 -6.77 14.59
C ASN A 86 10.66 -7.10 15.92
N GLU A 87 11.38 -7.64 16.90
CA GLU A 87 10.86 -7.87 18.26
C GLU A 87 10.51 -6.56 18.98
N THR A 88 11.40 -5.55 18.90
CA THR A 88 11.14 -4.22 19.48
C THR A 88 10.01 -3.46 18.78
N LYS A 89 9.71 -3.75 17.50
CA LYS A 89 8.51 -3.23 16.81
C LYS A 89 7.25 -3.91 17.33
N ASN A 90 7.25 -5.23 17.52
CA ASN A 90 6.10 -5.97 18.08
C ASN A 90 5.73 -5.53 19.50
N GLU A 91 6.72 -5.25 20.37
CA GLU A 91 6.45 -4.65 21.69
C GLU A 91 5.88 -3.24 21.60
N LYS A 92 6.29 -2.46 20.60
CA LYS A 92 5.74 -1.12 20.33
C LYS A 92 4.28 -1.19 19.87
N TYR A 93 3.90 -2.23 19.10
CA TYR A 93 2.50 -2.53 18.76
C TYR A 93 1.69 -2.95 19.99
N LYS A 94 2.24 -3.79 20.88
CA LYS A 94 1.59 -4.15 22.16
C LYS A 94 1.31 -2.92 23.04
N LYS A 95 2.27 -1.99 23.15
CA LYS A 95 2.09 -0.70 23.87
C LYS A 95 1.08 0.25 23.22
N ILE A 96 1.00 0.27 21.89
CA ILE A 96 -0.03 1.06 21.18
C ILE A 96 -1.42 0.47 21.48
N VAL A 97 -1.57 -0.86 21.43
CA VAL A 97 -2.82 -1.57 21.77
C VAL A 97 -3.21 -1.36 23.24
N GLU A 98 -2.25 -1.36 24.17
CA GLU A 98 -2.51 -1.03 25.58
C GLU A 98 -2.93 0.43 25.79
N ASN A 99 -2.34 1.38 25.07
CA ASN A 99 -2.78 2.77 25.11
C ASN A 99 -4.20 2.96 24.54
N TYR A 100 -4.62 2.12 23.58
CA TYR A 100 -5.99 2.10 23.05
C TYR A 100 -7.01 1.43 23.98
N LYS A 101 -6.59 0.63 24.98
CA LYS A 101 -7.49 0.07 26.01
C LYS A 101 -7.97 1.13 27.01
N ASN A 102 -7.22 2.22 27.17
CA ASN A 102 -7.46 3.22 28.22
C ASN A 102 -8.33 4.41 27.77
N GLU A 103 -8.60 4.55 26.46
CA GLU A 103 -9.48 5.60 25.93
C GLU A 103 -10.55 4.97 25.01
N GLU A 104 -11.79 4.95 25.50
CA GLU A 104 -13.03 4.40 24.91
C GLU A 104 -13.22 2.86 25.02
N LYS A 105 -14.13 2.46 25.92
CA LYS A 105 -14.48 1.07 26.24
C LYS A 105 -14.97 0.29 25.01
N LEU A 106 -14.16 -0.65 24.53
CA LEU A 106 -14.58 -1.74 23.65
C LEU A 106 -15.63 -2.62 24.36
N PRO A 107 -16.67 -3.11 23.67
CA PRO A 107 -17.57 -4.14 24.20
C PRO A 107 -16.81 -5.43 24.55
N GLU A 108 -17.12 -6.08 25.69
CA GLU A 108 -16.43 -7.27 26.20
C GLU A 108 -16.30 -8.44 25.19
N HIS A 109 -17.27 -8.59 24.28
CA HIS A 109 -17.20 -9.61 23.23
C HIS A 109 -16.13 -9.35 22.16
N VAL A 110 -15.66 -8.11 22.02
CA VAL A 110 -14.56 -7.71 21.13
C VAL A 110 -13.23 -7.91 21.84
N ILE A 111 -13.14 -7.57 23.13
CA ILE A 111 -11.94 -7.77 23.96
C ILE A 111 -11.59 -9.26 24.07
N ASN A 112 -12.58 -10.12 24.28
CA ASN A 112 -12.37 -11.57 24.33
C ASN A 112 -12.03 -12.18 22.96
N LYS A 113 -12.47 -11.58 21.84
CA LYS A 113 -12.07 -11.98 20.48
C LYS A 113 -10.68 -11.46 20.11
N GLU A 114 -10.26 -10.30 20.59
CA GLU A 114 -8.93 -9.71 20.33
C GLU A 114 -7.81 -10.38 21.14
N LEU A 115 -8.07 -10.76 22.39
CA LEU A 115 -7.16 -11.62 23.18
C LEU A 115 -7.02 -13.00 22.54
N LEU A 116 -8.14 -13.57 22.05
CA LEU A 116 -8.08 -14.77 21.21
C LEU A 116 -7.30 -14.49 19.92
N ILE A 117 -7.57 -13.47 19.11
CA ILE A 117 -6.88 -13.27 17.82
C ILE A 117 -5.36 -13.07 17.97
N VAL A 118 -4.85 -12.45 19.03
CA VAL A 118 -3.40 -12.23 19.20
C VAL A 118 -2.68 -13.46 19.81
N GLU A 119 -3.29 -14.16 20.78
CA GLU A 119 -2.73 -15.41 21.35
C GLU A 119 -2.98 -16.64 20.45
N ASP A 120 -4.12 -16.68 19.75
CA ASP A 120 -4.45 -17.63 18.68
C ASP A 120 -3.66 -17.33 17.41
N TRP A 121 -3.14 -16.11 17.19
CA TRP A 121 -2.25 -15.83 16.05
C TRP A 121 -0.88 -16.46 16.23
N GLU A 122 -0.22 -16.38 17.39
CA GLU A 122 1.05 -17.07 17.58
C GLU A 122 0.87 -18.59 17.54
N ASN A 123 -0.22 -19.10 18.13
CA ASN A 123 -0.56 -20.53 18.07
C ASN A 123 -0.99 -20.99 16.66
N LYS A 124 -1.76 -20.21 15.91
CA LYS A 124 -2.12 -20.49 14.51
C LYS A 124 -0.93 -20.32 13.60
N LYS A 125 -0.12 -19.28 13.75
CA LYS A 125 1.15 -19.10 13.01
C LYS A 125 2.05 -20.31 13.21
N ASN A 126 2.23 -20.76 14.46
CA ASN A 126 3.01 -21.96 14.75
C ASN A 126 2.35 -23.21 14.18
N LYS A 127 1.02 -23.36 14.27
CA LYS A 127 0.27 -24.47 13.65
C LYS A 127 0.26 -24.44 12.12
N TYR A 128 0.31 -23.26 11.49
CA TYR A 128 0.43 -23.06 10.04
C TYR A 128 1.86 -23.37 9.59
N ILE A 129 2.87 -22.95 10.34
CA ILE A 129 4.27 -23.32 10.12
C ILE A 129 4.45 -24.84 10.30
N GLU A 130 3.85 -25.43 11.34
CA GLU A 130 3.92 -26.87 11.65
C GLU A 130 3.17 -27.73 10.62
N ASN A 131 1.98 -27.30 10.18
CA ASN A 131 1.23 -27.93 9.08
C ASN A 131 1.89 -27.73 7.71
N ALA A 132 2.62 -26.64 7.51
CA ALA A 132 3.38 -26.39 6.28
C ALA A 132 4.75 -27.08 6.27
N MET A 133 5.31 -27.43 7.45
CA MET A 133 6.66 -28.00 7.54
C MET A 133 6.71 -29.52 7.56
N ILE A 134 5.70 -30.31 7.98
CA ILE A 134 5.79 -31.78 7.88
C ILE A 134 4.42 -32.48 7.69
N LYS A 135 4.24 -33.12 6.54
CA LYS A 135 3.95 -34.57 6.49
C LYS A 135 4.85 -35.24 5.46
N LYS A 136 5.87 -35.95 5.97
CA LYS A 136 6.63 -37.01 5.28
C LYS A 136 5.69 -38.17 4.87
N GLU A 137 4.77 -37.93 3.95
CA GLU A 137 4.02 -38.97 3.23
C GLU A 137 4.22 -38.85 1.70
N GLU A 138 5.29 -38.19 1.28
CA GLU A 138 5.66 -37.96 -0.12
C GLU A 138 6.17 -39.22 -0.86
N GLY A 139 6.09 -40.41 -0.26
CA GLY A 139 6.48 -41.65 -0.96
C GLY A 139 5.49 -42.14 -2.02
N ARG A 140 4.26 -41.62 -2.06
CA ARG A 140 3.18 -42.11 -2.97
C ARG A 140 2.83 -41.16 -4.12
N GLU A 141 2.94 -39.84 -3.93
CA GLU A 141 2.70 -38.87 -5.01
C GLU A 141 3.81 -38.89 -6.08
N TYR A 142 5.07 -39.04 -5.65
CA TYR A 142 6.22 -39.14 -6.57
C TYR A 142 6.09 -40.33 -7.53
N LYS A 143 5.55 -41.47 -7.09
CA LYS A 143 5.33 -42.65 -7.95
C LYS A 143 4.26 -42.43 -9.02
N ASN A 144 3.20 -41.67 -8.72
CA ASN A 144 2.13 -41.40 -9.69
C ASN A 144 2.54 -40.37 -10.76
N VAL A 145 3.40 -39.40 -10.40
CA VAL A 145 3.99 -38.46 -11.37
C VAL A 145 5.02 -39.17 -12.25
N GLU A 146 5.85 -40.03 -11.66
CA GLU A 146 6.82 -40.87 -12.38
C GLU A 146 6.12 -41.88 -13.32
N GLU A 147 5.01 -42.51 -12.90
CA GLU A 147 4.21 -43.39 -13.77
C GLU A 147 3.52 -42.65 -14.92
N ASN A 148 3.07 -41.41 -14.70
CA ASN A 148 2.49 -40.58 -15.76
C ASN A 148 3.56 -40.07 -16.75
N MET A 149 4.77 -39.72 -16.29
CA MET A 149 5.92 -39.39 -17.15
C MET A 149 6.35 -40.60 -18.00
N ASN A 150 6.44 -41.78 -17.38
CA ASN A 150 6.82 -43.01 -18.09
C ASN A 150 5.78 -43.43 -19.14
N LYS A 151 4.48 -43.12 -18.92
CA LYS A 151 3.42 -43.31 -19.91
C LYS A 151 3.45 -42.30 -21.07
N GLN A 152 3.90 -41.07 -20.83
CA GLN A 152 4.00 -40.03 -21.89
C GLN A 152 5.26 -40.16 -22.75
N LEU A 153 6.36 -40.75 -22.23
CA LEU A 153 7.66 -40.78 -22.89
C LEU A 153 8.06 -42.11 -23.54
N GLY A 154 7.22 -43.14 -23.51
CA GLY A 154 7.33 -44.34 -24.34
C GLY A 154 8.75 -44.89 -24.57
N ARG A 155 9.37 -45.51 -23.55
CA ARG A 155 10.12 -46.80 -23.59
C ARG A 155 11.16 -46.95 -22.47
N GLU A 156 11.27 -48.21 -22.04
CA GLU A 156 12.42 -48.93 -21.51
C GLU A 156 13.78 -48.20 -21.59
N ASN A 157 14.40 -47.90 -20.44
CA ASN A 157 15.85 -48.01 -20.20
C ASN A 157 16.22 -47.54 -18.78
N ILE A 158 16.61 -48.48 -17.92
CA ILE A 158 16.94 -48.25 -16.48
C ILE A 158 18.27 -47.49 -16.28
N GLY A 159 18.98 -47.10 -17.35
CA GLY A 159 20.23 -46.33 -17.29
C GLY A 159 20.13 -44.80 -17.44
N ARG A 160 19.03 -44.25 -18.00
CA ARG A 160 18.87 -42.78 -18.19
C ARG A 160 18.23 -42.07 -16.99
N GLY A 161 17.57 -42.81 -16.11
CA GLY A 161 16.84 -42.25 -14.97
C GLY A 161 17.74 -41.74 -13.84
N SER A 162 18.95 -42.27 -13.65
CA SER A 162 19.92 -41.73 -12.67
C SER A 162 20.46 -40.38 -13.10
N ASP A 163 20.84 -40.24 -14.36
CA ASP A 163 21.44 -39.02 -14.90
C ASP A 163 20.43 -37.88 -14.94
N LEU A 164 19.19 -38.16 -15.34
CA LEU A 164 18.12 -37.17 -15.34
C LEU A 164 17.83 -36.66 -13.92
N ARG A 165 17.79 -37.54 -12.92
CA ARG A 165 17.59 -37.13 -11.51
C ARG A 165 18.72 -36.24 -11.01
N LYS A 166 19.96 -36.54 -11.39
CA LYS A 166 21.11 -35.68 -11.06
C LYS A 166 20.97 -34.30 -11.69
N ILE A 167 20.67 -34.24 -12.99
CA ILE A 167 20.46 -32.99 -13.73
C ILE A 167 19.33 -32.15 -13.11
N MET A 168 18.22 -32.78 -12.74
CA MET A 168 17.12 -32.09 -12.06
C MET A 168 17.57 -31.55 -10.70
N GLY A 169 18.34 -32.32 -9.92
CA GLY A 169 18.94 -31.86 -8.68
C GLY A 169 19.84 -30.64 -8.86
N ASP A 170 20.68 -30.64 -9.90
CA ASP A 170 21.58 -29.52 -10.23
C ASP A 170 20.78 -28.26 -10.65
N ILE A 171 19.70 -28.42 -11.43
CA ILE A 171 18.79 -27.31 -11.78
C ILE A 171 18.15 -26.70 -10.54
N ILE A 172 17.69 -27.54 -9.61
CA ILE A 172 17.08 -27.08 -8.37
C ILE A 172 18.11 -26.34 -7.52
N PHE A 173 19.33 -26.87 -7.38
CA PHE A 173 20.43 -26.17 -6.72
C PHE A 173 20.67 -24.77 -7.31
N LEU A 174 20.67 -24.64 -8.65
CA LEU A 174 20.80 -23.34 -9.30
C LEU A 174 19.64 -22.38 -8.96
N CYS A 175 18.42 -22.88 -8.82
CA CYS A 175 17.27 -22.03 -8.46
C CYS A 175 17.42 -21.39 -7.07
N PHE A 176 18.10 -22.06 -6.15
CA PHE A 176 18.39 -21.59 -4.78
C PHE A 176 19.70 -20.82 -4.66
N HIS A 177 20.35 -20.50 -5.79
CA HIS A 177 21.63 -19.79 -5.82
C HIS A 177 21.48 -18.40 -6.49
N LYS A 178 22.17 -17.39 -5.95
CA LYS A 178 22.10 -15.99 -6.40
C LYS A 178 22.25 -15.80 -7.91
N ASN A 179 23.32 -16.37 -8.50
CA ASN A 179 23.57 -16.26 -9.94
C ASN A 179 22.83 -17.36 -10.74
N GLY A 180 22.52 -18.48 -10.09
CA GLY A 180 21.86 -19.61 -10.73
C GLY A 180 20.41 -19.29 -11.07
N CYS A 181 19.70 -18.59 -10.19
CA CYS A 181 18.31 -18.21 -10.43
C CYS A 181 18.17 -17.28 -11.64
N GLU A 182 19.11 -16.34 -11.84
CA GLU A 182 19.15 -15.47 -13.02
C GLU A 182 19.38 -16.25 -14.31
N TYR A 183 20.30 -17.22 -14.29
CA TYR A 183 20.52 -18.14 -15.41
C TYR A 183 19.24 -18.90 -15.78
N ILE A 184 18.57 -19.50 -14.78
CA ILE A 184 17.32 -20.24 -15.00
C ILE A 184 16.22 -19.31 -15.56
N ILE A 185 16.06 -18.11 -15.01
CA ILE A 185 15.08 -17.13 -15.52
C ILE A 185 15.38 -16.75 -16.97
N LYS A 186 16.65 -16.57 -17.34
CA LYS A 186 17.05 -16.32 -18.73
C LYS A 186 16.66 -17.48 -19.63
N LYS A 187 16.94 -18.72 -19.22
CA LYS A 187 16.56 -19.94 -19.95
C LYS A 187 15.05 -20.08 -20.13
N LEU A 188 14.25 -19.70 -19.14
CA LEU A 188 12.79 -19.71 -19.25
C LEU A 188 12.24 -18.75 -20.32
N LYS A 189 12.99 -17.70 -20.68
CA LYS A 189 12.63 -16.74 -21.73
C LYS A 189 13.03 -17.18 -23.14
N GLU A 190 13.88 -18.20 -23.26
CA GLU A 190 14.31 -18.73 -24.57
C GLU A 190 13.16 -19.50 -25.27
N ASN A 191 13.37 -19.82 -26.54
CA ASN A 191 12.45 -20.66 -27.31
C ASN A 191 12.31 -22.06 -26.67
N ASP A 192 11.30 -22.83 -27.10
CA ASP A 192 11.09 -24.18 -26.59
C ASP A 192 12.28 -25.09 -26.99
N THR A 193 13.02 -25.56 -25.99
CA THR A 193 14.17 -26.46 -26.12
C THR A 193 14.01 -27.62 -25.14
N GLU A 194 14.70 -28.73 -25.41
CA GLU A 194 14.68 -29.86 -24.48
C GLU A 194 15.21 -29.47 -23.09
N GLU A 195 16.25 -28.63 -23.05
CA GLU A 195 16.77 -28.03 -21.81
C GLU A 195 15.66 -27.28 -21.05
N LYS A 196 14.91 -26.41 -21.73
CA LYS A 196 13.80 -25.66 -21.12
C LYS A 196 12.73 -26.59 -20.57
N ARG A 197 12.40 -27.69 -21.25
CA ARG A 197 11.42 -28.67 -20.77
C ARG A 197 11.91 -29.38 -19.51
N ILE A 198 13.18 -29.77 -19.45
CA ILE A 198 13.78 -30.37 -18.25
C ILE A 198 13.75 -29.37 -17.07
N ILE A 199 14.06 -28.09 -17.32
CA ILE A 199 13.93 -27.03 -16.31
C ILE A 199 12.49 -26.94 -15.83
N LEU A 200 11.51 -26.79 -16.73
CA LEU A 200 10.09 -26.67 -16.39
C LEU A 200 9.59 -27.88 -15.57
N ASN A 201 10.01 -29.10 -15.91
CA ASN A 201 9.67 -30.29 -15.13
C ASN A 201 10.29 -30.26 -13.72
N SER A 202 11.54 -29.80 -13.61
CA SER A 202 12.22 -29.66 -12.32
C SER A 202 11.49 -28.65 -11.42
N LEU A 203 11.16 -27.47 -11.97
CA LEU A 203 10.43 -26.44 -11.25
C LEU A 203 9.06 -26.93 -10.76
N LEU A 204 8.35 -27.72 -11.58
CA LEU A 204 7.05 -28.25 -11.21
C LEU A 204 7.14 -29.18 -9.99
N MET A 205 8.18 -30.02 -9.92
CA MET A 205 8.37 -30.95 -8.79
C MET A 205 8.72 -30.23 -7.48
N GLU A 206 9.45 -29.13 -7.54
CA GLU A 206 9.93 -28.39 -6.36
C GLU A 206 9.22 -27.05 -6.14
N ALA A 207 8.05 -26.85 -6.75
CA ALA A 207 7.32 -25.59 -6.70
C ALA A 207 7.14 -25.10 -5.25
N ARG A 208 6.77 -25.99 -4.32
CA ARG A 208 6.56 -25.65 -2.89
C ARG A 208 7.82 -25.09 -2.23
N SER A 209 8.97 -25.69 -2.53
CA SER A 209 10.28 -25.30 -1.99
C SER A 209 10.76 -23.97 -2.57
N LEU A 210 10.48 -23.72 -3.86
CA LEU A 210 10.88 -22.49 -4.55
C LEU A 210 10.12 -21.25 -4.05
N CYS A 211 8.82 -21.38 -3.79
CA CYS A 211 7.93 -20.26 -3.49
C CYS A 211 8.36 -19.37 -2.30
N PRO A 212 8.78 -19.93 -1.14
CA PRO A 212 9.20 -19.15 0.00
C PRO A 212 10.70 -18.79 0.01
N ASP A 213 11.48 -19.15 -1.01
CA ASP A 213 12.92 -18.90 -0.99
C ASP A 213 13.33 -17.52 -1.50
N ILE A 214 14.44 -16.99 -0.99
CA ILE A 214 14.97 -15.67 -1.36
C ILE A 214 15.36 -15.58 -2.84
N TYR A 215 15.86 -16.66 -3.46
CA TYR A 215 16.24 -16.71 -4.89
C TYR A 215 15.20 -17.49 -5.71
N GLY A 216 14.75 -18.64 -5.20
CA GLY A 216 13.76 -19.50 -5.84
C GLY A 216 12.44 -18.80 -6.11
N SER A 217 12.04 -17.83 -5.28
CA SER A 217 10.81 -17.07 -5.51
C SER A 217 10.86 -16.20 -6.76
N TYR A 218 12.03 -15.74 -7.21
CA TYR A 218 12.18 -15.03 -8.49
C TYR A 218 11.97 -15.98 -9.67
N VAL A 219 12.51 -17.21 -9.58
CA VAL A 219 12.29 -18.25 -10.59
C VAL A 219 10.80 -18.62 -10.64
N ALA A 220 10.17 -18.86 -9.49
CA ALA A 220 8.75 -19.18 -9.40
C ALA A 220 7.86 -18.04 -9.96
N GLN A 221 8.20 -16.78 -9.71
CA GLN A 221 7.48 -15.63 -10.29
C GLN A 221 7.61 -15.58 -11.81
N SER A 222 8.77 -15.94 -12.37
CA SER A 222 9.00 -15.91 -13.82
C SER A 222 8.17 -16.95 -14.59
N VAL A 223 7.68 -18.01 -13.93
CA VAL A 223 6.71 -18.95 -14.51
C VAL A 223 5.46 -18.23 -15.00
N TYR A 224 5.02 -17.19 -14.28
CA TYR A 224 3.83 -16.41 -14.65
C TYR A 224 4.06 -15.43 -15.80
N ASP A 225 5.31 -15.25 -16.25
CA ASP A 225 5.63 -14.50 -17.48
C ASP A 225 5.61 -15.39 -18.75
N LEU A 226 5.47 -16.71 -18.59
CA LEU A 226 5.36 -17.63 -19.72
C LEU A 226 4.05 -17.44 -20.48
N LYS A 227 4.00 -17.90 -21.73
CA LYS A 227 2.76 -17.90 -22.53
C LYS A 227 1.90 -19.14 -22.30
N ASP A 228 2.47 -20.18 -21.71
CA ASP A 228 1.77 -21.45 -21.48
C ASP A 228 0.89 -21.36 -20.23
N GLU A 229 -0.39 -21.08 -20.45
CA GLU A 229 -1.38 -20.98 -19.36
C GLU A 229 -1.56 -22.31 -18.62
N LYS A 230 -1.50 -23.45 -19.32
CA LYS A 230 -1.66 -24.77 -18.67
C LYS A 230 -0.51 -25.05 -17.73
N TYR A 231 0.72 -24.68 -18.10
CA TYR A 231 1.87 -24.83 -17.21
C TYR A 231 1.72 -23.95 -15.97
N LYS A 232 1.30 -22.68 -16.10
CA LYS A 232 1.05 -21.80 -14.95
C LYS A 232 0.02 -22.40 -13.99
N GLU A 233 -1.05 -22.96 -14.55
CA GLU A 233 -2.12 -23.63 -13.80
C GLU A 233 -1.58 -24.86 -13.06
N CYS A 234 -0.89 -25.78 -13.75
CA CYS A 234 -0.26 -26.95 -13.14
C CYS A 234 0.76 -26.58 -12.05
N PHE A 235 1.56 -25.53 -12.26
CA PHE A 235 2.51 -25.02 -11.28
C PHE A 235 1.79 -24.46 -10.05
N THR A 236 0.67 -23.76 -10.26
CA THR A 236 -0.16 -23.23 -9.17
C THR A 236 -0.78 -24.35 -8.33
N ASP A 237 -1.24 -25.44 -8.96
CA ASP A 237 -1.81 -26.58 -8.25
C ASP A 237 -0.82 -27.20 -7.24
N GLN A 238 0.48 -27.16 -7.51
CA GLN A 238 1.50 -27.72 -6.62
C GLN A 238 1.56 -27.03 -5.26
N PHE A 239 1.30 -25.72 -5.21
CA PHE A 239 1.34 -24.93 -3.98
C PHE A 239 -0.04 -24.43 -3.54
N LEU A 240 -1.13 -24.77 -4.24
CA LEU A 240 -2.46 -24.20 -3.98
C LEU A 240 -2.87 -24.34 -2.49
N LYS A 241 -2.66 -25.51 -1.89
CA LYS A 241 -2.94 -25.75 -0.45
C LYS A 241 -2.01 -25.02 0.52
N TYR A 242 -0.91 -24.47 0.04
CA TYR A 242 0.05 -23.67 0.79
C TYR A 242 -0.17 -22.16 0.61
N THR A 243 -1.21 -21.74 -0.13
CA THR A 243 -1.53 -20.32 -0.40
C THR A 243 -1.64 -19.48 0.87
N SER A 244 -2.25 -20.02 1.93
CA SER A 244 -2.35 -19.37 3.24
C SER A 244 -0.97 -19.00 3.82
N PHE A 245 -0.04 -19.96 3.83
CA PHE A 245 1.33 -19.77 4.30
C PHE A 245 2.09 -18.76 3.42
N LEU A 246 2.04 -18.93 2.10
CA LEU A 246 2.75 -18.08 1.15
C LEU A 246 2.26 -16.63 1.21
N THR A 247 0.97 -16.39 1.45
CA THR A 247 0.39 -15.05 1.61
C THR A 247 1.00 -14.29 2.80
N LEU A 248 1.39 -15.02 3.86
CA LEU A 248 2.04 -14.44 5.03
C LEU A 248 3.57 -14.39 4.87
N HIS A 249 4.14 -15.11 3.92
CA HIS A 249 5.57 -15.16 3.67
C HIS A 249 6.10 -13.90 2.96
N THR A 250 7.30 -13.44 3.30
CA THR A 250 7.91 -12.23 2.72
C THR A 250 8.13 -12.36 1.22
N TYR A 251 8.58 -13.52 0.74
CA TYR A 251 8.77 -13.80 -0.68
C TYR A 251 7.52 -14.40 -1.34
N GLY A 252 6.84 -15.32 -0.64
CA GLY A 252 5.65 -16.02 -1.16
C GLY A 252 4.50 -15.05 -1.50
N CYS A 253 4.34 -13.95 -0.75
CA CYS A 253 3.26 -13.02 -1.02
C CYS A 253 3.40 -12.32 -2.39
N ARG A 254 4.64 -12.18 -2.89
CA ARG A 254 4.92 -11.62 -4.23
C ARG A 254 4.51 -12.59 -5.32
N LEU A 255 4.80 -13.88 -5.12
CA LEU A 255 4.34 -14.93 -6.01
C LEU A 255 2.81 -14.96 -6.07
N ILE A 256 2.12 -14.99 -4.94
CA ILE A 256 0.63 -15.03 -4.93
C ILE A 256 0.05 -13.81 -5.64
N GLN A 257 0.62 -12.61 -5.45
CA GLN A 257 0.21 -11.41 -6.20
C GLN A 257 0.40 -11.60 -7.71
N LYS A 258 1.56 -12.11 -8.14
CA LYS A 258 1.86 -12.37 -9.56
C LYS A 258 0.94 -13.44 -10.16
N SER A 259 0.64 -14.51 -9.43
CA SER A 259 -0.34 -15.53 -9.80
C SER A 259 -1.73 -14.92 -10.01
N LEU A 260 -2.18 -14.08 -9.08
CA LEU A 260 -3.46 -13.37 -9.15
C LEU A 260 -3.53 -12.38 -10.34
N GLU A 261 -2.41 -11.81 -10.78
CA GLU A 261 -2.37 -10.95 -11.96
C GLU A 261 -2.50 -11.76 -13.25
N SER A 262 -1.73 -12.85 -13.38
CA SER A 262 -1.57 -13.55 -14.65
C SER A 262 -2.60 -14.65 -14.92
N LEU A 263 -3.15 -15.32 -13.91
CA LEU A 263 -3.95 -16.53 -14.11
C LEU A 263 -5.35 -16.25 -14.65
N SER A 264 -6.03 -17.30 -15.10
CA SER A 264 -7.47 -17.26 -15.43
C SER A 264 -8.32 -16.93 -14.19
N VAL A 265 -9.52 -16.35 -14.40
CA VAL A 265 -10.45 -15.99 -13.30
C VAL A 265 -10.78 -17.19 -12.41
N GLU A 266 -10.88 -18.39 -12.99
CA GLU A 266 -11.11 -19.63 -12.25
C GLU A 266 -10.00 -19.87 -11.22
N TYR A 267 -8.74 -19.81 -11.64
CA TYR A 267 -7.61 -20.02 -10.73
C TYR A 267 -7.44 -18.89 -9.71
N LYS A 268 -7.72 -17.63 -10.08
CA LYS A 268 -7.78 -16.53 -9.10
C LYS A 268 -8.79 -16.83 -8.00
N CYS A 269 -9.95 -17.40 -8.36
CA CYS A 269 -10.96 -17.81 -7.38
C CYS A 269 -10.52 -19.01 -6.54
N LYS A 270 -9.79 -19.99 -7.11
CA LYS A 270 -9.20 -21.11 -6.34
C LYS A 270 -8.21 -20.60 -5.28
N ILE A 271 -7.31 -19.68 -5.66
CA ILE A 271 -6.38 -19.03 -4.72
C ILE A 271 -7.14 -18.30 -3.62
N PHE A 272 -8.16 -17.52 -3.98
CA PHE A 272 -8.97 -16.80 -3.00
C PHE A 272 -9.74 -17.73 -2.04
N HIS A 273 -10.24 -18.87 -2.53
CA HIS A 273 -10.94 -19.85 -1.72
C HIS A 273 -10.06 -20.41 -0.57
N GLU A 274 -8.76 -20.55 -0.80
CA GLU A 274 -7.81 -20.96 0.24
C GLU A 274 -7.57 -19.87 1.31
N LEU A 275 -8.05 -18.64 1.09
CA LEU A 275 -7.89 -17.49 1.98
C LEU A 275 -9.20 -17.03 2.65
N GLU A 276 -10.35 -17.30 2.04
CA GLU A 276 -11.62 -16.62 2.36
C GLU A 276 -12.14 -16.87 3.79
N ASN A 277 -11.71 -17.95 4.43
CA ASN A 277 -12.13 -18.31 5.79
C ASN A 277 -11.39 -17.53 6.90
N ASP A 278 -10.28 -16.84 6.59
CA ASP A 278 -9.46 -16.12 7.60
C ASP A 278 -8.99 -14.74 7.11
N LEU A 279 -9.85 -14.03 6.38
CA LEU A 279 -9.50 -12.76 5.72
C LEU A 279 -8.93 -11.69 6.66
N ILE A 280 -9.38 -11.61 7.92
CA ILE A 280 -8.89 -10.63 8.89
C ILE A 280 -7.38 -10.79 9.13
N THR A 281 -6.92 -12.03 9.28
CA THR A 281 -5.51 -12.35 9.44
C THR A 281 -4.67 -11.76 8.31
N TYR A 282 -5.09 -11.98 7.06
CA TYR A 282 -4.36 -11.46 5.90
C TYR A 282 -4.45 -9.95 5.77
N ILE A 283 -5.62 -9.35 6.00
CA ILE A 283 -5.84 -7.89 5.95
C ILE A 283 -4.92 -7.16 6.95
N CYS A 284 -4.73 -7.73 8.14
CA CYS A 284 -3.92 -7.14 9.20
C CYS A 284 -2.43 -7.51 9.14
N HIS A 285 -2.00 -8.33 8.19
CA HIS A 285 -0.61 -8.76 8.07
C HIS A 285 0.22 -7.87 7.15
N GLN A 286 1.50 -7.65 7.48
CA GLN A 286 2.43 -6.81 6.69
C GLN A 286 2.62 -7.29 5.24
N ASN A 287 2.52 -8.60 4.99
CA ASN A 287 2.61 -9.20 3.66
C ASN A 287 1.20 -9.48 3.08
N GLY A 288 0.30 -10.01 3.91
CA GLY A 288 -1.01 -10.48 3.46
C GLY A 288 -1.91 -9.35 2.95
N ASN A 289 -1.76 -8.15 3.49
CA ASN A 289 -2.55 -7.00 3.07
C ASN A 289 -2.34 -6.66 1.58
N HIS A 290 -1.16 -6.94 1.04
CA HIS A 290 -0.87 -6.73 -0.38
C HIS A 290 -1.59 -7.75 -1.27
N VAL A 291 -1.65 -9.01 -0.83
CA VAL A 291 -2.41 -10.06 -1.50
C VAL A 291 -3.91 -9.75 -1.47
N ILE A 292 -4.47 -9.32 -0.34
CA ILE A 292 -5.89 -8.96 -0.27
C ILE A 292 -6.20 -7.72 -1.11
N GLN A 293 -5.33 -6.70 -1.15
CA GLN A 293 -5.48 -5.59 -2.09
C GLN A 293 -5.50 -6.08 -3.54
N LYS A 294 -4.59 -7.01 -3.91
CA LYS A 294 -4.58 -7.61 -5.24
C LYS A 294 -5.87 -8.38 -5.52
N CYS A 295 -6.39 -9.14 -4.56
CA CYS A 295 -7.71 -9.79 -4.67
C CYS A 295 -8.82 -8.78 -5.00
N VAL A 296 -8.86 -7.62 -4.33
CA VAL A 296 -9.84 -6.57 -4.62
C VAL A 296 -9.67 -6.01 -6.05
N GLU A 297 -8.44 -5.95 -6.57
CA GLU A 297 -8.15 -5.46 -7.93
C GLU A 297 -8.59 -6.41 -9.05
N VAL A 298 -8.46 -7.72 -8.85
CA VAL A 298 -8.53 -8.69 -9.96
C VAL A 298 -9.66 -9.71 -9.87
N LEU A 299 -10.33 -9.82 -8.72
CA LEU A 299 -11.39 -10.81 -8.54
C LEU A 299 -12.76 -10.30 -9.03
N PRO A 300 -13.67 -11.21 -9.39
CA PRO A 300 -15.05 -10.85 -9.68
C PRO A 300 -15.77 -10.19 -8.49
N SER A 301 -16.79 -9.37 -8.77
CA SER A 301 -17.55 -8.62 -7.75
C SER A 301 -18.03 -9.49 -6.58
N LYS A 302 -18.50 -10.72 -6.84
CA LYS A 302 -18.99 -11.64 -5.80
C LYS A 302 -17.93 -11.95 -4.72
N ASN A 303 -16.67 -12.05 -5.10
CA ASN A 303 -15.57 -12.33 -4.17
C ASN A 303 -15.17 -11.08 -3.40
N ILE A 304 -15.19 -9.92 -4.07
CA ILE A 304 -15.01 -8.61 -3.41
C ILE A 304 -16.10 -8.39 -2.35
N ASP A 305 -17.34 -8.81 -2.62
CA ASP A 305 -18.44 -8.70 -1.65
C ASP A 305 -18.21 -9.53 -0.38
N ILE A 306 -17.49 -10.65 -0.45
CA ILE A 306 -17.07 -11.44 0.73
C ILE A 306 -16.07 -10.62 1.56
N ILE A 307 -15.05 -10.03 0.91
CA ILE A 307 -14.06 -9.17 1.58
C ILE A 307 -14.75 -7.97 2.24
N ILE A 308 -15.69 -7.32 1.54
CA ILE A 308 -16.47 -6.19 2.07
C ILE A 308 -17.29 -6.62 3.28
N SER A 309 -17.90 -7.81 3.27
CA SER A 309 -18.71 -8.28 4.39
C SER A 309 -17.89 -8.40 5.69
N ILE A 310 -16.66 -8.91 5.58
CA ILE A 310 -15.71 -8.93 6.70
C ILE A 310 -15.32 -7.52 7.11
N ILE A 311 -14.99 -6.64 6.15
CA ILE A 311 -14.62 -5.25 6.43
C ILE A 311 -15.74 -4.50 7.14
N GLU A 312 -16.99 -4.71 6.74
CA GLU A 312 -18.15 -4.07 7.33
C GLU A 312 -18.32 -4.43 8.81
N GLU A 313 -18.00 -5.66 9.22
CA GLU A 313 -18.05 -6.10 10.62
C GLU A 313 -17.01 -5.34 11.47
N TYR A 314 -15.81 -5.12 10.93
CA TYR A 314 -14.67 -4.51 11.65
C TYR A 314 -14.29 -3.11 11.14
N LEU A 315 -15.20 -2.39 10.49
CA LEU A 315 -14.87 -1.20 9.68
C LEU A 315 -14.10 -0.11 10.45
N PRO A 316 -14.50 0.30 11.68
CA PRO A 316 -13.77 1.34 12.40
C PRO A 316 -12.33 0.93 12.76
N PHE A 317 -12.15 -0.33 13.17
CA PHE A 317 -10.85 -0.92 13.49
C PHE A 317 -9.97 -0.95 12.24
N LEU A 318 -10.45 -1.56 11.15
CA LEU A 318 -9.67 -1.69 9.92
C LEU A 318 -9.35 -0.34 9.29
N SER A 319 -10.27 0.62 9.34
CA SER A 319 -10.03 1.99 8.83
C SER A 319 -8.93 2.71 9.63
N SER A 320 -8.76 2.38 10.91
CA SER A 320 -7.72 2.92 11.79
C SER A 320 -6.44 2.09 11.81
N HIS A 321 -6.40 0.97 11.09
CA HIS A 321 -5.27 0.05 11.06
C HIS A 321 -4.26 0.44 9.97
N ALA A 322 -2.97 0.22 10.22
CA ALA A 322 -1.88 0.61 9.31
C ALA A 322 -1.98 -0.06 7.93
N TYR A 323 -2.45 -1.30 7.89
CA TYR A 323 -2.64 -2.08 6.67
C TYR A 323 -4.11 -2.15 6.25
N GLY A 324 -5.02 -2.31 7.21
CA GLY A 324 -6.45 -2.49 6.96
C GLY A 324 -7.05 -1.30 6.19
N CYS A 325 -6.59 -0.09 6.50
CA CYS A 325 -7.08 1.13 5.86
C CYS A 325 -6.79 1.14 4.35
N ARG A 326 -5.75 0.43 3.88
CA ARG A 326 -5.39 0.34 2.46
C ARG A 326 -6.40 -0.48 1.67
N ILE A 327 -6.92 -1.57 2.24
CA ILE A 327 -7.96 -2.38 1.60
C ILE A 327 -9.27 -1.58 1.52
N VAL A 328 -9.64 -0.86 2.59
CA VAL A 328 -10.84 0.00 2.58
C VAL A 328 -10.72 1.09 1.51
N GLN A 329 -9.57 1.75 1.43
CA GLN A 329 -9.29 2.74 0.38
C GLN A 329 -9.37 2.11 -1.02
N ARG A 330 -8.81 0.91 -1.20
CA ARG A 330 -8.87 0.22 -2.49
C ARG A 330 -10.30 -0.06 -2.91
N ILE A 331 -11.17 -0.49 -2.01
CA ILE A 331 -12.60 -0.70 -2.32
C ILE A 331 -13.28 0.60 -2.74
N TYR A 332 -12.94 1.75 -2.15
CA TYR A 332 -13.45 3.03 -2.63
C TYR A 332 -13.00 3.36 -4.05
N GLU A 333 -11.75 3.03 -4.40
CA GLU A 333 -11.16 3.38 -5.69
C GLU A 333 -11.73 2.60 -6.87
N ILE A 334 -12.07 1.32 -6.67
CA ILE A 334 -12.45 0.41 -7.75
C ILE A 334 -13.79 -0.32 -7.54
N GLY A 335 -14.38 -0.21 -6.35
CA GLY A 335 -15.67 -0.82 -6.04
C GLY A 335 -16.80 -0.19 -6.84
N ASN A 336 -17.83 -0.98 -7.13
CA ASN A 336 -19.02 -0.45 -7.78
C ASN A 336 -19.86 0.40 -6.79
N THR A 337 -20.85 1.13 -7.31
CA THR A 337 -21.70 2.02 -6.50
C THR A 337 -22.37 1.31 -5.32
N GLN A 338 -22.81 0.06 -5.48
CA GLN A 338 -23.45 -0.68 -4.39
C GLN A 338 -22.45 -1.01 -3.27
N GLN A 339 -21.25 -1.42 -3.63
CA GLN A 339 -20.14 -1.72 -2.71
C GLN A 339 -19.67 -0.49 -1.94
N ILE A 340 -19.49 0.63 -2.63
CA ILE A 340 -19.16 1.92 -2.00
C ILE A 340 -20.28 2.33 -1.02
N ASN A 341 -21.54 2.18 -1.41
CA ASN A 341 -22.68 2.53 -0.57
C ASN A 341 -22.82 1.65 0.68
N ARG A 342 -22.41 0.37 0.61
CA ARG A 342 -22.30 -0.51 1.78
C ARG A 342 -21.35 0.08 2.83
N LEU A 343 -20.15 0.46 2.42
CA LEU A 343 -19.18 1.12 3.31
C LEU A 343 -19.68 2.46 3.84
N ASN A 344 -20.29 3.29 2.96
CA ASN A 344 -20.79 4.61 3.31
C ASN A 344 -21.78 4.58 4.47
N LYS A 345 -22.74 3.64 4.45
CA LYS A 345 -23.76 3.49 5.52
C LYS A 345 -23.16 3.37 6.92
N LYS A 346 -21.96 2.80 7.04
CA LYS A 346 -21.26 2.60 8.31
C LYS A 346 -20.25 3.71 8.59
N ILE A 347 -19.45 4.12 7.61
CA ILE A 347 -18.35 5.07 7.82
C ILE A 347 -18.84 6.47 8.19
N VAL A 348 -19.99 6.92 7.67
CA VAL A 348 -20.55 8.25 7.97
C VAL A 348 -20.92 8.41 9.45
N LYS A 349 -21.12 7.30 10.17
CA LYS A 349 -21.35 7.29 11.63
C LYS A 349 -20.05 7.35 12.43
N LYS A 350 -18.90 7.40 11.74
CA LYS A 350 -17.54 7.31 12.29
C LYS A 350 -16.64 8.42 11.74
N ILE A 351 -17.20 9.58 11.43
CA ILE A 351 -16.44 10.72 10.85
C ILE A 351 -15.31 11.18 11.79
N HIS A 352 -15.39 10.95 13.10
CA HIS A 352 -14.28 11.23 14.04
C HIS A 352 -12.94 10.59 13.62
N LEU A 353 -12.96 9.54 12.79
CA LEU A 353 -11.77 8.94 12.17
C LEU A 353 -10.93 9.91 11.32
N ILE A 354 -11.44 11.10 10.94
CA ILE A 354 -10.63 12.18 10.35
C ILE A 354 -9.44 12.57 11.21
N LYS A 355 -9.51 12.36 12.54
CA LYS A 355 -8.43 12.63 13.49
C LYS A 355 -7.45 11.46 13.60
N ASN A 356 -7.76 10.28 13.06
CA ASN A 356 -6.88 9.13 13.12
C ASN A 356 -5.79 9.20 12.04
N ARG A 357 -4.56 8.80 12.39
CA ARG A 357 -3.39 8.82 11.49
C ARG A 357 -3.54 8.00 10.19
N TYR A 358 -4.41 6.99 10.19
CA TYR A 358 -4.75 6.16 9.03
C TYR A 358 -6.19 6.41 8.56
N GLY A 359 -7.13 6.52 9.51
CA GLY A 359 -8.56 6.72 9.22
C GLY A 359 -8.85 8.00 8.44
N ASN A 360 -8.04 9.04 8.58
CA ASN A 360 -8.20 10.27 7.80
C ASN A 360 -8.18 10.03 6.29
N TYR A 361 -7.39 9.06 5.80
CA TYR A 361 -7.34 8.72 4.38
C TYR A 361 -8.61 7.99 3.92
N VAL A 362 -9.20 7.16 4.79
CA VAL A 362 -10.47 6.48 4.50
C VAL A 362 -11.60 7.50 4.37
N ILE A 363 -11.69 8.49 5.28
CA ILE A 363 -12.71 9.54 5.18
C ILE A 363 -12.50 10.40 3.92
N GLN A 364 -11.24 10.68 3.54
CA GLN A 364 -10.94 11.36 2.28
C GLN A 364 -11.39 10.58 1.05
N LYS A 365 -11.21 9.26 1.02
CA LYS A 365 -11.71 8.41 -0.07
C LYS A 365 -13.24 8.33 -0.06
N CYS A 366 -13.86 8.22 1.12
CA CYS A 366 -15.31 8.32 1.24
C CYS A 366 -15.83 9.63 0.65
N PHE A 367 -15.23 10.77 0.99
CA PHE A 367 -15.59 12.07 0.40
C PHE A 367 -15.40 12.11 -1.13
N GLU A 368 -14.31 11.54 -1.64
CA GLU A 368 -13.96 11.57 -3.05
C GLU A 368 -14.91 10.73 -3.92
N TYR A 369 -15.22 9.51 -3.50
CA TYR A 369 -15.93 8.51 -4.31
C TYR A 369 -17.44 8.40 -4.03
N SER A 370 -17.95 9.09 -3.01
CA SER A 370 -19.39 9.01 -2.65
C SER A 370 -20.25 10.06 -3.35
N ASP A 371 -21.56 9.94 -3.23
CA ASP A 371 -22.50 10.95 -3.73
C ASP A 371 -22.49 12.26 -2.91
N ASP A 372 -23.24 13.24 -3.39
CA ASP A 372 -23.38 14.55 -2.74
C ASP A 372 -23.93 14.46 -1.31
N THR A 373 -24.83 13.52 -1.04
CA THR A 373 -25.45 13.35 0.29
C THR A 373 -24.38 13.03 1.31
N VAL A 374 -23.54 12.05 1.03
CA VAL A 374 -22.43 11.64 1.90
C VAL A 374 -21.39 12.76 2.03
N ARG A 375 -21.03 13.43 0.93
CA ARG A 375 -20.08 14.55 0.95
C ARG A 375 -20.56 15.69 1.84
N PHE A 376 -21.84 16.03 1.79
CA PHE A 376 -22.40 17.08 2.63
C PHE A 376 -22.44 16.67 4.11
N LEU A 377 -22.76 15.41 4.43
CA LEU A 377 -22.66 14.92 5.82
C LEU A 377 -21.25 15.08 6.40
N ILE A 378 -20.22 14.70 5.62
CA ILE A 378 -18.82 14.88 6.02
C ILE A 378 -18.48 16.36 6.20
N THR A 379 -18.93 17.19 5.25
CA THR A 379 -18.68 18.64 5.30
C THR A 379 -19.34 19.29 6.52
N ASP A 380 -20.55 18.89 6.86
CA ASP A 380 -21.29 19.43 8.00
C ASP A 380 -20.61 19.11 9.34
N GLU A 381 -20.13 17.88 9.50
CA GLU A 381 -19.35 17.50 10.69
C GLU A 381 -18.06 18.30 10.81
N ILE A 382 -17.39 18.57 9.67
CA ILE A 382 -16.18 19.38 9.64
C ILE A 382 -16.47 20.85 10.00
N VAL A 383 -17.59 21.40 9.53
CA VAL A 383 -17.97 22.79 9.79
C VAL A 383 -18.24 23.05 11.28
N ASN A 384 -18.78 22.06 12.00
CA ASN A 384 -19.05 22.17 13.44
C ASN A 384 -17.78 22.42 14.26
N ASP A 385 -16.66 21.79 13.88
CA ASP A 385 -15.38 21.83 14.60
C ASP A 385 -14.24 22.44 13.74
N ILE A 386 -14.57 23.31 12.78
CA ILE A 386 -13.66 23.71 11.69
C ILE A 386 -12.28 24.19 12.19
N TYR A 387 -12.24 25.02 13.23
CA TYR A 387 -10.99 25.56 13.77
C TYR A 387 -10.14 24.46 14.43
N LYS A 388 -10.76 23.61 15.27
CA LYS A 388 -10.08 22.50 15.92
C LYS A 388 -9.54 21.49 14.92
N LEU A 389 -10.29 21.19 13.87
CA LEU A 389 -9.89 20.27 12.81
C LEU A 389 -8.80 20.87 11.90
N SER A 390 -8.82 22.18 11.67
CA SER A 390 -7.80 22.87 10.87
C SER A 390 -6.42 22.83 11.52
N SER A 391 -6.36 22.94 12.85
CA SER A 391 -5.12 22.80 13.62
C SER A 391 -4.69 21.35 13.88
N HIS A 392 -5.44 20.36 13.41
CA HIS A 392 -5.16 18.97 13.71
C HIS A 392 -4.36 18.31 12.57
N LYS A 393 -3.16 17.79 12.90
CA LYS A 393 -2.19 17.16 11.99
C LYS A 393 -2.77 16.27 10.87
N TYR A 394 -3.80 15.50 11.17
CA TYR A 394 -4.43 14.58 10.22
C TYR A 394 -5.73 15.10 9.61
N ALA A 395 -6.47 15.93 10.35
CA ALA A 395 -7.82 16.33 9.94
C ALA A 395 -7.80 17.58 9.05
N CYS A 396 -6.72 18.38 9.10
CA CYS A 396 -6.52 19.50 8.19
C CYS A 396 -6.58 19.08 6.71
N ASN A 397 -6.10 17.86 6.39
CA ASN A 397 -6.02 17.33 5.03
C ASN A 397 -7.40 17.20 4.35
N ILE A 398 -8.45 16.78 5.08
CA ILE A 398 -9.79 16.67 4.48
C ILE A 398 -10.37 18.06 4.18
N ILE A 399 -10.05 19.08 5.00
CA ILE A 399 -10.49 20.45 4.76
C ILE A 399 -9.85 20.99 3.49
N GLU A 400 -8.53 20.81 3.32
CA GLU A 400 -7.83 21.17 2.08
C GLU A 400 -8.46 20.48 0.87
N LYS A 401 -8.77 19.17 1.00
CA LYS A 401 -9.40 18.40 -0.08
C LYS A 401 -10.79 18.95 -0.44
N ILE A 402 -11.59 19.38 0.53
CA ILE A 402 -12.89 20.03 0.29
C ILE A 402 -12.71 21.39 -0.38
N LEU A 403 -11.77 22.22 0.09
CA LEU A 403 -11.49 23.55 -0.45
C LEU A 403 -11.00 23.48 -1.91
N LEU A 404 -10.23 22.45 -2.26
CA LEU A 404 -9.71 22.24 -3.62
C LEU A 404 -10.75 21.67 -4.61
N LYS A 405 -11.93 21.24 -4.17
CA LYS A 405 -12.99 20.82 -5.10
C LYS A 405 -13.39 21.97 -6.04
N LYS A 406 -13.55 21.66 -7.33
CA LYS A 406 -13.98 22.65 -8.34
C LYS A 406 -15.35 23.22 -8.02
N GLU A 407 -16.26 22.37 -7.55
CA GLU A 407 -17.63 22.73 -7.28
C GLU A 407 -17.74 23.55 -6.00
N TYR A 408 -18.13 24.82 -6.14
CA TYR A 408 -18.22 25.77 -5.02
C TYR A 408 -19.19 25.30 -3.91
N LYS A 409 -20.18 24.45 -4.22
CA LYS A 409 -21.16 23.93 -3.26
C LYS A 409 -20.53 23.26 -2.03
N TYR A 410 -19.38 22.59 -2.18
CA TYR A 410 -18.72 21.88 -1.07
C TYR A 410 -17.94 22.83 -0.15
N LYS A 411 -17.26 23.83 -0.71
CA LYS A 411 -16.51 24.82 0.08
C LYS A 411 -17.39 25.94 0.65
N LYS A 412 -18.58 26.18 0.07
CA LYS A 412 -19.51 27.24 0.47
C LYS A 412 -19.84 27.22 1.97
N LYS A 413 -20.08 26.05 2.57
CA LYS A 413 -20.43 25.96 3.99
C LYS A 413 -19.27 26.36 4.90
N ILE A 414 -18.05 25.89 4.59
CA ILE A 414 -16.83 26.24 5.32
C ILE A 414 -16.58 27.76 5.24
N ILE A 415 -16.61 28.33 4.04
CA ILE A 415 -16.36 29.77 3.83
C ILE A 415 -17.41 30.61 4.56
N LYS A 416 -18.70 30.24 4.45
CA LYS A 416 -19.78 30.94 5.15
C LYS A 416 -19.61 30.91 6.67
N LYS A 417 -19.24 29.76 7.24
CA LYS A 417 -18.99 29.63 8.68
C LYS A 417 -17.88 30.59 9.11
N ILE A 418 -16.74 30.59 8.42
CA ILE A 418 -15.61 31.47 8.72
C ILE A 418 -15.99 32.96 8.61
N VAL A 419 -16.69 33.35 7.55
CA VAL A 419 -17.13 34.74 7.36
C VAL A 419 -18.14 35.18 8.44
N SER A 420 -19.07 34.30 8.83
CA SER A 420 -20.01 34.57 9.93
C SER A 420 -19.27 34.77 11.24
N ASP A 421 -18.36 33.85 11.58
CA ASP A 421 -17.60 33.90 12.82
C ASP A 421 -16.76 35.18 12.92
N ILE A 422 -16.11 35.58 11.82
CA ILE A 422 -15.40 36.87 11.74
C ILE A 422 -16.37 38.04 11.99
N SER A 423 -17.56 38.02 11.38
CA SER A 423 -18.55 39.10 11.51
C SER A 423 -19.11 39.19 12.94
N GLU A 424 -19.12 38.08 13.68
CA GLU A 424 -19.49 37.99 15.09
C GLU A 424 -18.33 38.37 16.04
N GLY A 425 -17.18 38.79 15.50
CA GLY A 425 -16.00 39.20 16.27
C GLY A 425 -15.13 38.04 16.75
N ASN A 426 -15.31 36.83 16.20
CA ASN A 426 -14.51 35.67 16.59
C ASN A 426 -13.13 35.69 15.93
N GLU A 427 -12.08 35.73 16.74
CA GLU A 427 -10.69 35.77 16.29
C GLU A 427 -10.05 34.39 16.04
N ASN A 428 -10.81 33.29 16.11
CA ASN A 428 -10.27 31.93 15.91
C ASN A 428 -9.50 31.78 14.59
N ILE A 429 -9.88 32.53 13.55
CA ILE A 429 -9.18 32.54 12.27
C ILE A 429 -7.71 33.02 12.39
N ILE A 430 -7.45 33.96 13.31
CA ILE A 430 -6.10 34.47 13.60
C ILE A 430 -5.27 33.38 14.27
N ASN A 431 -5.88 32.59 15.15
CA ASN A 431 -5.20 31.44 15.76
C ASN A 431 -4.82 30.38 14.72
N ILE A 432 -5.68 30.12 13.74
CA ILE A 432 -5.35 29.20 12.63
C ILE A 432 -4.20 29.74 11.77
N CYS A 433 -4.13 31.05 11.52
CA CYS A 433 -3.02 31.64 10.76
C CYS A 433 -1.65 31.42 11.44
N LYS A 434 -1.62 31.30 12.76
CA LYS A 434 -0.41 31.04 13.56
C LYS A 434 -0.12 29.54 13.72
N ASP A 435 -1.00 28.66 13.28
CA ASP A 435 -0.90 27.23 13.54
C ASP A 435 -0.06 26.50 12.47
N CYS A 436 0.74 25.51 12.90
CA CYS A 436 1.64 24.75 12.03
C CYS A 436 0.94 23.86 10.98
N TYR A 437 -0.32 23.51 11.21
CA TYR A 437 -1.19 22.79 10.26
C TYR A 437 -2.26 23.71 9.68
N GLY A 438 -2.86 24.57 10.51
CA GLY A 438 -3.91 25.50 10.15
C GLY A 438 -3.51 26.48 9.07
N ASN A 439 -2.23 26.89 9.02
CA ASN A 439 -1.73 27.79 7.98
C ASN A 439 -1.93 27.22 6.57
N PHE A 440 -1.83 25.90 6.38
CA PHE A 440 -2.06 25.30 5.07
C PHE A 440 -3.51 25.44 4.65
N MET A 441 -4.45 25.16 5.55
CA MET A 441 -5.88 25.39 5.31
C MET A 441 -6.14 26.84 4.89
N MET A 442 -5.56 27.82 5.61
CA MET A 442 -5.73 29.24 5.31
C MET A 442 -5.22 29.63 3.92
N GLN A 443 -4.05 29.15 3.52
CA GLN A 443 -3.53 29.40 2.17
C GLN A 443 -4.47 28.85 1.08
N LYS A 444 -5.05 27.66 1.30
CA LYS A 444 -6.03 27.07 0.35
C LYS A 444 -7.36 27.81 0.40
N LEU A 445 -7.80 28.27 1.56
CA LEU A 445 -9.01 29.08 1.70
C LEU A 445 -8.89 30.36 0.87
N LEU A 446 -7.79 31.11 1.04
CA LEU A 446 -7.56 32.37 0.34
C LEU A 446 -7.50 32.23 -1.18
N THR A 447 -6.95 31.13 -1.69
CA THR A 447 -6.89 30.85 -3.14
C THR A 447 -8.20 30.32 -3.72
N THR A 448 -9.13 29.82 -2.89
CA THR A 448 -10.36 29.14 -3.36
C THR A 448 -11.66 29.89 -3.06
N CYS A 449 -11.63 30.88 -2.17
CA CYS A 449 -12.72 31.79 -1.89
C CYS A 449 -13.02 32.73 -3.06
N ARG A 450 -14.25 33.25 -3.12
CA ARG A 450 -14.59 34.33 -4.07
C ARG A 450 -13.94 35.64 -3.63
N ARG A 451 -13.70 36.56 -4.57
CA ARG A 451 -13.01 37.84 -4.30
C ARG A 451 -13.59 38.62 -3.12
N LYS A 452 -14.93 38.69 -2.96
CA LYS A 452 -15.55 39.37 -1.82
C LYS A 452 -15.22 38.72 -0.47
N GLU A 453 -15.31 37.39 -0.40
CA GLU A 453 -15.01 36.60 0.81
C GLU A 453 -13.52 36.69 1.15
N ARG A 454 -12.67 36.56 0.13
CA ARG A 454 -11.21 36.69 0.24
C ARG A 454 -10.80 38.05 0.79
N ASN A 455 -11.31 39.14 0.21
CA ASN A 455 -10.97 40.50 0.67
C ASN A 455 -11.41 40.75 2.12
N PHE A 456 -12.56 40.20 2.53
CA PHE A 456 -13.04 40.30 3.90
C PHE A 456 -12.13 39.55 4.89
N ILE A 457 -11.73 38.32 4.55
CA ILE A 457 -10.79 37.52 5.36
C ILE A 457 -9.43 38.22 5.42
N ILE A 458 -8.91 38.72 4.29
CA ILE A 458 -7.65 39.46 4.22
C ILE A 458 -7.69 40.69 5.11
N LYS A 459 -8.75 41.52 5.02
CA LYS A 459 -8.92 42.68 5.88
C LYS A 459 -8.82 42.29 7.37
N THR A 460 -9.53 41.24 7.78
CA THR A 460 -9.49 40.75 9.17
C THR A 460 -8.09 40.33 9.62
N ILE A 461 -7.31 39.71 8.73
CA ILE A 461 -5.92 39.31 8.98
C ILE A 461 -5.04 40.56 9.19
N PHE A 462 -5.20 41.59 8.36
CA PHE A 462 -4.44 42.83 8.46
C PHE A 462 -4.84 43.69 9.67
N ASP A 463 -6.13 43.73 10.02
CA ASP A 463 -6.60 44.36 11.26
C ASP A 463 -5.98 43.72 12.52
N ASN A 464 -5.42 42.50 12.38
CA ASN A 464 -4.72 41.76 13.42
C ASN A 464 -3.23 41.53 13.10
N LEU A 465 -2.62 42.38 12.27
CA LEU A 465 -1.23 42.22 11.80
C LEU A 465 -0.22 42.09 12.95
N ASP A 466 -0.40 42.86 14.02
CA ASP A 466 0.48 42.83 15.20
C ASP A 466 0.52 41.46 15.88
N LYS A 467 -0.54 40.64 15.75
CA LYS A 467 -0.59 39.28 16.29
C LYS A 467 0.08 38.24 15.37
N LEU A 468 0.44 38.61 14.13
CA LEU A 468 0.87 37.67 13.09
C LEU A 468 2.28 37.94 12.55
N LYS A 469 2.73 39.19 12.52
CA LYS A 469 3.98 39.61 11.88
C LYS A 469 5.23 38.95 12.47
N ASP A 470 5.21 38.64 13.76
CA ASP A 470 6.33 38.02 14.47
C ASP A 470 6.21 36.49 14.57
N GLU A 471 5.04 35.94 14.24
CA GLU A 471 4.76 34.50 14.29
C GLU A 471 5.26 33.78 13.03
N THR A 472 5.98 32.66 13.20
CA THR A 472 6.58 31.91 12.07
C THR A 472 5.56 31.55 11.00
N TYR A 473 4.42 30.97 11.39
CA TYR A 473 3.37 30.59 10.45
C TYR A 473 2.51 31.78 9.99
N GLY A 474 2.40 32.82 10.83
CA GLY A 474 1.76 34.09 10.47
C GLY A 474 2.46 34.74 9.27
N LYS A 475 3.80 34.76 9.27
CA LYS A 475 4.61 35.24 8.15
C LYS A 475 4.32 34.49 6.84
N TYR A 476 4.05 33.17 6.89
CA TYR A 476 3.69 32.41 5.69
C TYR A 476 2.33 32.84 5.12
N ILE A 477 1.35 33.16 5.97
CA ILE A 477 0.06 33.69 5.53
C ILE A 477 0.22 35.06 4.88
N LEU A 478 1.00 35.96 5.49
CA LEU A 478 1.26 37.28 4.92
C LEU A 478 1.96 37.19 3.56
N ARG A 479 2.95 36.29 3.42
CA ARG A 479 3.58 35.99 2.11
C ARG A 479 2.58 35.43 1.11
N ALA A 480 1.71 34.51 1.52
CA ALA A 480 0.70 33.95 0.65
C ALA A 480 -0.30 35.02 0.15
N ILE A 481 -0.70 35.95 1.02
CA ILE A 481 -1.57 37.07 0.66
C ILE A 481 -0.90 37.97 -0.39
N ASN A 482 0.38 38.28 -0.21
CA ASN A 482 1.14 39.09 -1.17
C ASN A 482 1.24 38.45 -2.57
N ASN A 483 1.21 37.12 -2.63
CA ASN A 483 1.29 36.37 -3.88
C ASN A 483 -0.08 36.16 -4.56
N LEU A 484 -1.18 36.57 -3.92
CA LEU A 484 -2.49 36.54 -4.57
C LEU A 484 -2.56 37.69 -5.57
N GLU A 485 -2.76 37.38 -6.85
CA GLU A 485 -3.17 38.37 -7.84
C GLU A 485 -4.50 38.99 -7.36
N MET A 486 -4.42 40.21 -6.85
CA MET A 486 -5.51 40.84 -6.08
C MET A 486 -6.70 41.22 -6.94
#